data_AF-A0A164IQJ3-F1
#
_entry.id   AF-A0A164IQJ3-F1
#
_cell.length_a   1.000
_cell.length_b   1.000
_cell.length_c   1.000
_cell.angle_alpha   90.00
_cell.angle_beta   90.00
_cell.angle_gamma   90.00
#
_symmetry.space_group_name_H-M   'P 1'
#
loop_
_entity.id
_entity.type
_entity.pdbx_description
1 polymer ?
#
loop_
_entity_poly.entity_id
_entity_poly.type
_entity_poly.pdbx_seq_one_letter_code
_entity_poly.pdbx_strand_id
1 'polypeptide(L)'
;MGGYYARHDGLSTEVAEAIEDHYKPRFAGDDLPRNNVGLVVALADKLETLVGMFGIGNVPTGDKDPFALRRHALGVIRMLIEKDVALGLPELLALSTPVFGDKISGNADALIDFIYDRLSGSLREQGFSAQEVDAVMALRPARLGQVNQFLSAVRAFAALPESPALAAANKRIGNILKKAGEVDAHV
;
A
#
# COMPACT_ATOMS: atom_id res chain seq x y z
N MET A 1 12.70 17.70 17.26
CA MET A 1 13.00 19.12 17.57
C MET A 1 11.87 20.06 17.17
N GLY A 2 11.36 20.02 15.93
CA GLY A 2 10.30 20.96 15.48
C GLY A 2 9.07 21.06 16.40
N GLY A 3 8.55 19.93 16.89
CA GLY A 3 7.42 19.94 17.83
C GLY A 3 7.68 20.64 19.17
N TYR A 4 8.94 20.70 19.64
CA TYR A 4 9.29 21.46 20.84
C TYR A 4 9.18 22.97 20.60
N TYR A 5 9.67 23.46 19.46
CA TYR A 5 9.53 24.86 19.08
C TYR A 5 8.06 25.23 18.87
N ALA A 6 7.29 24.39 18.18
CA ALA A 6 5.85 24.60 18.00
C ALA A 6 5.10 24.74 19.34
N ARG A 7 5.43 23.92 20.34
CA ARG A 7 4.86 24.05 21.69
C ARG A 7 5.28 25.35 22.37
N HIS A 8 6.56 25.71 22.25
CA HIS A 8 7.09 26.95 22.83
C HIS A 8 6.46 28.20 22.19
N ASP A 9 6.14 28.15 20.90
CA ASP A 9 5.50 29.23 20.15
C ASP A 9 3.97 29.28 20.35
N GLY A 10 3.42 28.43 21.24
CA GLY A 10 2.00 28.43 21.59
C GLY A 10 1.08 27.80 20.55
N LEU A 11 1.62 27.02 19.61
CA LEU A 11 0.79 26.25 18.68
C LEU A 11 0.03 25.13 19.40
N SER A 12 -1.07 24.68 18.79
CA SER A 12 -1.90 23.61 19.37
C SER A 12 -1.10 22.30 19.49
N THR A 13 -1.51 21.47 20.46
CA THR A 13 -0.91 20.15 20.67
C THR A 13 -0.93 19.33 19.38
N GLU A 14 -2.06 19.31 18.66
CA GLU A 14 -2.22 18.55 17.41
C GLU A 14 -1.16 18.93 16.36
N VAL A 15 -0.90 20.22 16.18
CA VAL A 15 0.10 20.74 15.23
C VAL A 15 1.51 20.41 15.69
N ALA A 16 1.82 20.63 16.97
CA ALA A 16 3.15 20.32 17.49
C ALA A 16 3.48 18.83 17.41
N GLU A 17 2.50 17.97 17.70
CA GLU A 17 2.62 16.52 17.53
C GLU A 17 2.76 16.13 16.07
N ALA A 18 2.02 16.75 15.14
CA ALA A 18 2.16 16.49 13.71
C ALA A 18 3.56 16.84 13.19
N ILE A 19 4.11 17.99 13.59
CA ILE A 19 5.49 18.40 13.26
C ILE A 19 6.50 17.41 13.83
N GLU A 20 6.24 16.82 15.00
CA GLU A 20 7.11 15.79 15.57
C GLU A 20 6.98 14.44 14.87
N ASP A 21 5.74 14.05 14.51
CA ASP A 21 5.40 12.72 14.04
C ASP A 21 5.44 12.55 12.52
N HIS A 22 5.54 13.60 11.71
CA HIS A 22 5.49 13.44 10.24
C HIS A 22 6.56 12.50 9.66
N TYR A 23 7.70 12.34 10.35
CA TYR A 23 8.72 11.36 9.96
C TYR A 23 8.29 9.90 10.19
N LYS A 24 7.30 9.66 11.06
CA LYS A 24 6.85 8.31 11.44
C LYS A 24 6.03 7.63 10.34
N PRO A 25 6.03 6.29 10.27
CA PRO A 25 7.01 5.42 10.93
C PRO A 25 8.38 5.54 10.25
N ARG A 26 9.45 5.58 11.06
CA ARG A 26 10.85 5.76 10.60
C ARG A 26 11.55 4.45 10.27
N PHE A 27 11.05 3.33 10.79
CA PHE A 27 11.55 1.98 10.60
C PHE A 27 10.42 0.95 10.86
N ALA A 28 10.68 -0.32 10.58
CA ALA A 28 9.72 -1.40 10.81
C ALA A 28 9.41 -1.56 12.31
N GLY A 29 8.14 -1.51 12.69
CA GLY A 29 7.71 -1.56 14.09
C GLY A 29 7.75 -0.23 14.84
N ASP A 30 8.15 0.89 14.20
CA ASP A 30 8.03 2.23 14.81
C ASP A 30 6.55 2.62 14.99
N ASP A 31 6.28 3.54 15.91
CA ASP A 31 4.95 4.06 16.15
C ASP A 31 4.41 4.79 14.91
N LEU A 32 3.09 4.81 14.75
CA LEU A 32 2.41 5.66 13.77
C LEU A 32 2.14 7.05 14.35
N PRO A 33 1.87 8.06 13.50
CA PRO A 33 1.47 9.38 13.98
C PRO A 33 0.31 9.31 14.97
N ARG A 34 0.40 10.14 16.03
CA ARG A 34 -0.54 10.16 17.17
C ARG A 34 -1.93 10.63 16.77
N ASN A 35 -2.00 11.60 15.87
CA ASN A 35 -3.25 12.23 15.46
C ASN A 35 -3.40 12.29 13.93
N ASN A 36 -4.60 12.65 13.47
CA ASN A 36 -4.93 12.68 12.04
C ASN A 36 -4.15 13.75 11.27
N VAL A 37 -3.80 14.88 11.90
CA VAL A 37 -2.97 15.92 11.27
C VAL A 37 -1.59 15.35 10.96
N GLY A 38 -0.95 14.69 11.94
CA GLY A 38 0.32 14.02 11.75
C GLY A 38 0.25 12.88 10.73
N LEU A 39 -0.85 12.11 10.72
CA LEU A 39 -1.08 11.04 9.74
C LEU A 39 -1.10 11.57 8.31
N VAL A 40 -1.86 12.65 8.08
CA VAL A 40 -1.97 13.29 6.75
C VAL A 40 -0.62 13.83 6.30
N VAL A 41 0.10 14.55 7.18
CA VAL A 41 1.42 15.12 6.83
C VAL A 41 2.44 14.01 6.58
N ALA A 42 2.44 12.95 7.40
CA ALA A 42 3.33 11.80 7.19
C ALA A 42 3.04 11.06 5.89
N LEU A 43 1.76 10.87 5.53
CA LEU A 43 1.39 10.29 4.25
C LEU A 43 1.87 11.17 3.09
N ALA A 44 1.62 12.49 3.17
CA ALA A 44 2.03 13.44 2.14
C ALA A 44 3.55 13.41 1.91
N ASP A 45 4.36 13.48 2.97
CA ASP A 45 5.83 13.44 2.92
C ASP A 45 6.33 12.16 2.21
N LYS A 46 5.80 11.00 2.59
CA LYS A 46 6.23 9.72 2.00
C LYS A 46 5.73 9.55 0.57
N LEU A 47 4.52 10.00 0.25
CA LEU A 47 3.96 9.94 -1.11
C LEU A 47 4.71 10.90 -2.06
N GLU A 48 5.06 12.09 -1.59
CA GLU A 48 5.87 13.07 -2.34
C GLU A 48 7.22 12.45 -2.72
N THR A 49 7.94 11.86 -1.76
CA THR A 49 9.19 11.16 -2.05
C THR A 49 9.00 9.99 -3.03
N LEU A 50 8.00 9.12 -2.81
CA LEU A 50 7.76 7.94 -3.66
C LEU A 50 7.40 8.33 -5.10
N VAL A 51 6.42 9.22 -5.27
CA VAL A 51 5.94 9.66 -6.58
C VAL A 51 7.02 10.45 -7.31
N GLY A 52 7.71 11.36 -6.61
CA GLY A 52 8.80 12.13 -7.19
C GLY A 52 9.93 11.24 -7.69
N MET A 53 10.40 10.30 -6.87
CA MET A 53 11.53 9.44 -7.23
C MET A 53 11.20 8.44 -8.35
N PHE A 54 10.02 7.83 -8.33
CA PHE A 54 9.56 6.99 -9.44
C PHE A 54 9.34 7.80 -10.72
N GLY A 55 8.83 9.02 -10.60
CA GLY A 55 8.55 9.92 -11.72
C GLY A 55 9.79 10.45 -12.44
N ILE A 56 10.94 10.50 -11.76
CA ILE A 56 12.25 10.80 -12.38
C ILE A 56 13.05 9.53 -12.73
N GLY A 57 12.48 8.34 -12.55
CA GLY A 57 13.13 7.05 -12.85
C GLY A 57 14.16 6.57 -11.81
N ASN A 58 14.26 7.22 -10.64
CA ASN A 58 15.15 6.81 -9.56
C ASN A 58 14.53 5.73 -8.67
N VAL A 59 14.29 4.55 -9.25
CA VAL A 59 13.73 3.40 -8.56
C VAL A 59 14.81 2.58 -7.83
N PRO A 60 14.49 1.87 -6.73
CA PRO A 60 15.46 1.01 -6.04
C PRO A 60 15.95 -0.12 -6.95
N THR A 61 17.23 -0.48 -6.88
CA THR A 61 17.83 -1.54 -7.70
C THR A 61 18.64 -2.51 -6.83
N GLY A 62 18.41 -3.82 -7.00
CA GLY A 62 19.03 -4.85 -6.15
C GLY A 62 18.89 -4.50 -4.66
N ASP A 63 19.99 -4.51 -3.92
CA ASP A 63 19.99 -4.13 -2.50
C ASP A 63 20.07 -2.62 -2.25
N LYS A 64 20.32 -1.81 -3.29
CA LYS A 64 20.47 -0.36 -3.14
C LYS A 64 19.11 0.33 -3.04
N ASP A 65 18.97 1.16 -2.01
CA ASP A 65 17.82 2.04 -1.79
C ASP A 65 18.29 3.38 -1.17
N PRO A 66 18.97 4.23 -1.94
CA PRO A 66 19.60 5.45 -1.40
C PRO A 66 18.60 6.46 -0.83
N PHE A 67 17.35 6.41 -1.28
CA PHE A 67 16.26 7.30 -0.84
C PHE A 67 15.25 6.60 0.06
N ALA A 68 15.58 5.40 0.56
CA ALA A 68 14.74 4.62 1.48
C ALA A 68 13.30 4.35 0.98
N LEU A 69 13.08 4.23 -0.34
CA LEU A 69 11.76 4.06 -0.95
C LEU A 69 11.04 2.81 -0.46
N ARG A 70 11.75 1.71 -0.19
CA ARG A 70 11.15 0.51 0.42
C ARG A 70 10.57 0.81 1.78
N ARG A 71 11.26 1.64 2.56
CA ARG A 71 10.84 2.06 3.88
C ARG A 71 9.66 3.03 3.83
N HIS A 72 9.69 3.98 2.89
CA HIS A 72 8.57 4.90 2.65
C HIS A 72 7.32 4.11 2.26
N ALA A 73 7.42 3.16 1.33
CA ALA A 73 6.31 2.31 0.91
C ALA A 73 5.73 1.49 2.07
N LEU A 74 6.57 0.83 2.87
CA LEU A 74 6.11 0.12 4.08
C LEU A 74 5.44 1.05 5.09
N GLY A 75 5.94 2.27 5.24
CA GLY A 75 5.32 3.28 6.11
C GLY A 75 3.93 3.70 5.63
N VAL A 76 3.76 3.94 4.33
CA VAL A 76 2.45 4.21 3.71
C VAL A 76 1.50 3.02 3.91
N ILE A 77 1.96 1.80 3.62
CA ILE A 77 1.17 0.57 3.80
C ILE A 77 0.65 0.46 5.24
N ARG A 78 1.54 0.58 6.23
CA ARG A 78 1.17 0.51 7.65
C ARG A 78 0.17 1.58 8.04
N MET A 79 0.39 2.82 7.61
CA MET A 79 -0.54 3.92 7.88
C MET A 79 -1.92 3.67 7.28
N LEU A 80 -2.00 3.18 6.03
CA LEU A 80 -3.29 2.89 5.37
C LEU A 80 -4.01 1.68 5.99
N ILE A 81 -3.28 0.67 6.46
CA ILE A 81 -3.84 -0.54 7.07
C ILE A 81 -4.23 -0.31 8.53
N GLU A 82 -3.26 0.07 9.37
CA GLU A 82 -3.44 0.12 10.83
C GLU A 82 -4.34 1.28 11.29
N LYS A 83 -4.43 2.35 10.50
CA LYS A 83 -5.38 3.46 10.76
C LYS A 83 -6.69 3.32 9.98
N ASP A 84 -6.88 2.24 9.22
CA ASP A 84 -8.05 1.98 8.36
C ASP A 84 -8.50 3.21 7.56
N VAL A 85 -7.55 3.83 6.85
CA VAL A 85 -7.82 5.06 6.11
C VAL A 85 -8.80 4.77 4.97
N ALA A 86 -9.86 5.57 4.87
CA ALA A 86 -10.91 5.41 3.87
C ALA A 86 -10.56 5.93 2.48
N LEU A 87 -9.31 5.74 2.04
CA LEU A 87 -8.78 6.21 0.76
C LEU A 87 -8.16 5.07 -0.03
N GLY A 88 -8.33 5.11 -1.35
CA GLY A 88 -7.71 4.14 -2.26
C GLY A 88 -6.25 4.48 -2.55
N LEU A 89 -5.37 3.48 -2.60
CA LEU A 89 -3.97 3.67 -3.00
C LEU A 89 -3.84 4.33 -4.39
N PRO A 90 -4.55 3.90 -5.45
CA PRO A 90 -4.47 4.56 -6.75
C PRO A 90 -4.91 6.03 -6.71
N GLU A 91 -5.94 6.33 -5.93
CA GLU A 91 -6.46 7.69 -5.74
C GLU A 91 -5.42 8.59 -5.05
N LEU A 92 -4.77 8.10 -3.98
CA LEU A 92 -3.71 8.83 -3.29
C LEU A 92 -2.52 9.18 -4.20
N LEU A 93 -2.13 8.23 -5.05
CA LEU A 93 -1.05 8.44 -6.02
C LEU A 93 -1.45 9.42 -7.13
N ALA A 94 -2.71 9.33 -7.59
CA ALA A 94 -3.28 10.27 -8.55
C ALA A 94 -3.37 11.70 -8.00
N LEU A 95 -3.64 11.88 -6.71
CA LEU A 95 -3.65 13.19 -6.05
C LEU A 95 -2.23 13.77 -5.89
N SER A 96 -1.22 12.93 -5.74
CA SER A 96 0.17 13.36 -5.49
C SER A 96 0.91 13.75 -6.77
N THR A 97 0.57 13.12 -7.90
CA THR A 97 1.28 13.32 -9.19
C THR A 97 1.23 14.78 -9.69
N PRO A 98 0.09 15.49 -9.70
CA PRO A 98 0.00 16.86 -10.21
C PRO A 98 0.85 17.89 -9.46
N VAL A 99 1.22 17.62 -8.21
CA VAL A 99 2.06 18.52 -7.38
C VAL A 99 3.42 18.76 -8.02
N PHE A 100 3.90 17.82 -8.84
CA PHE A 100 5.19 17.92 -9.52
C PHE A 100 5.14 18.65 -10.86
N GLY A 101 3.95 18.89 -11.44
CA GLY A 101 3.80 19.45 -12.78
C GLY A 101 4.64 18.70 -13.81
N ASP A 102 5.39 19.43 -14.64
CA ASP A 102 6.22 18.87 -15.70
C ASP A 102 7.58 18.31 -15.21
N LYS A 103 7.84 18.28 -13.90
CA LYS A 103 9.13 17.81 -13.34
C LYS A 103 9.30 16.29 -13.38
N ILE A 104 8.21 15.54 -13.58
CA ILE A 104 8.22 14.09 -13.64
C ILE A 104 7.48 13.60 -14.87
N SER A 105 7.95 12.50 -15.45
CA SER A 105 7.19 11.72 -16.43
C SER A 105 6.53 10.59 -15.67
N GLY A 106 5.21 10.69 -15.45
CA GLY A 106 4.46 9.80 -14.56
C GLY A 106 4.79 8.32 -14.71
N ASN A 107 4.98 7.64 -13.56
CA ASN A 107 5.24 6.21 -13.47
C ASN A 107 4.42 5.58 -12.32
N ALA A 108 3.14 5.92 -12.28
CA ALA A 108 2.23 5.54 -11.20
C ALA A 108 2.03 4.03 -11.14
N ASP A 109 1.92 3.34 -12.28
CA ASP A 109 1.69 1.89 -12.33
C ASP A 109 2.87 1.12 -11.72
N ALA A 110 4.12 1.47 -12.06
CA ALA A 110 5.28 0.81 -11.46
C ALA A 110 5.39 1.09 -9.95
N LEU A 111 4.96 2.27 -9.49
CA LEU A 111 4.91 2.58 -8.07
C LEU A 111 3.81 1.77 -7.36
N ILE A 112 2.64 1.61 -7.97
CA ILE A 112 1.57 0.74 -7.45
C ILE A 112 2.07 -0.70 -7.34
N ASP A 113 2.69 -1.23 -8.39
CA ASP A 113 3.28 -2.57 -8.39
C ASP A 113 4.32 -2.73 -7.28
N PHE A 114 5.22 -1.74 -7.15
CA PHE A 114 6.22 -1.72 -6.09
C PHE A 114 5.60 -1.75 -4.68
N ILE A 115 4.53 -0.98 -4.44
CA ILE A 115 3.83 -0.97 -3.15
C ILE A 115 3.16 -2.33 -2.89
N TYR A 116 2.50 -2.93 -3.88
CA TYR A 116 1.92 -4.26 -3.72
C TYR A 116 2.97 -5.36 -3.47
N ASP A 117 4.14 -5.28 -4.11
CA ASP A 117 5.25 -6.19 -3.84
C ASP A 117 5.75 -6.06 -2.39
N ARG A 118 5.83 -4.83 -1.87
CA ARG A 118 6.20 -4.58 -0.46
C ARG A 118 5.15 -5.10 0.50
N LEU A 119 3.86 -4.88 0.21
CA LEU A 119 2.76 -5.41 1.00
C LEU A 119 2.80 -6.94 1.03
N SER A 120 2.99 -7.58 -0.12
CA SER A 120 3.10 -9.04 -0.25
C SER A 120 4.23 -9.59 0.62
N GLY A 121 5.41 -8.97 0.57
CA GLY A 121 6.54 -9.34 1.43
C GLY A 121 6.21 -9.20 2.92
N SER A 122 5.65 -8.07 3.32
CA SER A 122 5.29 -7.80 4.71
C SER A 122 4.25 -8.79 5.26
N LEU A 123 3.25 -9.17 4.46
CA LEU A 123 2.26 -10.17 4.86
C LEU A 123 2.91 -11.56 5.05
N ARG A 124 3.85 -11.94 4.17
CA ARG A 124 4.58 -13.21 4.33
C ARG A 124 5.43 -13.22 5.61
N GLU A 125 6.07 -12.10 5.93
CA GLU A 125 6.81 -11.93 7.19
C GLU A 125 5.90 -12.01 8.43
N GLN A 126 4.64 -11.59 8.31
CA GLN A 126 3.61 -11.74 9.36
C GLN A 126 3.08 -13.19 9.49
N GLY A 127 3.57 -14.13 8.67
CA GLY A 127 3.21 -15.54 8.75
C GLY A 127 2.02 -15.97 7.89
N PHE A 128 1.55 -15.12 6.96
CA PHE A 128 0.59 -15.55 5.94
C PHE A 128 1.27 -16.42 4.89
N SER A 129 0.59 -17.47 4.45
CA SER A 129 1.10 -18.37 3.41
C SER A 129 1.13 -17.67 2.04
N ALA A 130 1.97 -18.16 1.13
CA ALA A 130 2.03 -17.63 -0.23
C ALA A 130 0.65 -17.69 -0.93
N GLN A 131 -0.11 -18.78 -0.74
CA GLN A 131 -1.44 -18.92 -1.33
C GLN A 131 -2.43 -17.89 -0.81
N GLU A 132 -2.41 -17.60 0.50
CA GLU A 132 -3.28 -16.59 1.11
C GLU A 132 -2.95 -15.20 0.57
N VAL A 133 -1.66 -14.84 0.54
CA VAL A 133 -1.21 -13.55 0.04
C VAL A 133 -1.52 -13.38 -1.44
N ASP A 134 -1.18 -14.37 -2.27
CA ASP A 134 -1.38 -14.32 -3.71
C ASP A 134 -2.88 -14.22 -4.06
N ALA A 135 -3.75 -14.91 -3.30
CA ALA A 135 -5.20 -14.82 -3.49
C ALA A 135 -5.75 -13.41 -3.24
N VAL A 136 -5.28 -12.73 -2.19
CA VAL A 136 -5.71 -11.35 -1.88
C VAL A 136 -5.07 -10.34 -2.84
N MET A 137 -3.80 -10.52 -3.19
CA MET A 137 -3.08 -9.62 -4.10
C MET A 137 -3.61 -9.70 -5.53
N ALA A 138 -4.18 -10.83 -5.95
CA ALA A 138 -4.85 -10.96 -7.24
C ALA A 138 -6.04 -9.98 -7.40
N LEU A 139 -6.67 -9.54 -6.31
CA LEU A 139 -7.75 -8.55 -6.32
C LEU A 139 -7.24 -7.11 -6.47
N ARG A 140 -5.95 -6.86 -6.20
CA ARG A 140 -5.35 -5.52 -6.10
C ARG A 140 -6.23 -4.53 -5.32
N PRO A 141 -6.44 -4.79 -4.02
CA PRO A 141 -7.40 -4.04 -3.22
C PRO A 141 -7.00 -2.57 -3.11
N ALA A 142 -7.83 -1.68 -3.66
CA ALA A 142 -7.56 -0.24 -3.61
C ALA A 142 -7.46 0.29 -2.18
N ARG A 143 -8.35 -0.15 -1.27
CA ARG A 143 -8.32 0.21 0.15
C ARG A 143 -7.52 -0.82 0.95
N LEU A 144 -6.31 -0.45 1.35
CA LEU A 144 -5.43 -1.39 2.06
C LEU A 144 -5.96 -1.81 3.44
N GLY A 145 -6.75 -0.97 4.12
CA GLY A 145 -7.41 -1.33 5.39
C GLY A 145 -8.27 -2.61 5.31
N GLN A 146 -8.73 -3.00 4.12
CA GLN A 146 -9.53 -4.21 3.91
C GLN A 146 -8.71 -5.50 3.78
N VAL A 147 -7.38 -5.40 3.59
CA VAL A 147 -6.51 -6.55 3.32
C VAL A 147 -6.61 -7.62 4.41
N ASN A 148 -6.65 -7.23 5.68
CA ASN A 148 -6.79 -8.17 6.80
C ASN A 148 -8.13 -8.91 6.79
N GLN A 149 -9.20 -8.23 6.36
CA GLN A 149 -10.53 -8.83 6.24
C GLN A 149 -10.54 -9.86 5.09
N PHE A 150 -9.91 -9.53 3.96
CA PHE A 150 -9.77 -10.47 2.85
C PHE A 150 -8.92 -11.68 3.20
N LEU A 151 -7.79 -11.49 3.91
CA LEU A 151 -6.98 -12.62 4.39
C LEU A 151 -7.76 -13.53 5.33
N SER A 152 -8.56 -12.94 6.25
CA SER A 152 -9.43 -13.69 7.15
C SER A 152 -10.51 -14.47 6.40
N ALA A 153 -11.10 -13.87 5.37
CA ALA A 153 -12.10 -14.52 4.51
C ALA A 153 -11.49 -15.68 3.71
N VAL A 154 -10.28 -15.51 3.15
CA VAL A 154 -9.55 -16.58 2.45
C VAL A 154 -9.24 -17.73 3.39
N ARG A 155 -8.79 -17.46 4.62
CA ARG A 155 -8.57 -18.49 5.66
C ARG A 155 -9.83 -19.25 6.02
N ALA A 156 -10.92 -18.52 6.25
CA ALA A 156 -12.21 -19.12 6.58
C ALA A 156 -12.70 -20.03 5.45
N PHE A 157 -12.59 -19.59 4.20
CA PHE A 157 -12.92 -20.40 3.03
C PHE A 157 -12.01 -21.63 2.90
N ALA A 158 -10.70 -21.48 3.08
CA ALA A 158 -9.74 -22.59 2.97
C ALA A 158 -9.97 -23.70 4.02
N ALA A 159 -10.55 -23.36 5.16
CA ALA A 159 -10.89 -24.33 6.21
C ALA A 159 -12.15 -25.16 5.91
N LEU A 160 -12.95 -24.80 4.91
CA LEU A 160 -14.17 -25.54 4.55
C LEU A 160 -13.82 -26.85 3.82
N PRO A 161 -14.48 -27.98 4.16
CA PRO A 161 -14.30 -29.27 3.47
C PRO A 161 -14.51 -29.19 1.95
N GLU A 162 -15.39 -28.30 1.49
CA GLU A 162 -15.76 -28.10 0.09
C GLU A 162 -14.73 -27.30 -0.70
N SER A 163 -13.82 -26.58 -0.02
CA SER A 163 -12.88 -25.64 -0.62
C SER A 163 -12.00 -26.26 -1.72
N PRO A 164 -11.38 -27.46 -1.54
CA PRO A 164 -10.59 -28.08 -2.60
C PRO A 164 -11.40 -28.39 -3.86
N ALA A 165 -12.65 -28.84 -3.70
CA ALA A 165 -13.53 -29.16 -4.83
C ALA A 165 -13.92 -27.88 -5.59
N LEU A 166 -14.29 -26.82 -4.88
CA LEU A 166 -14.62 -25.52 -5.47
C LEU A 166 -13.43 -24.87 -6.17
N ALA A 167 -12.24 -24.89 -5.56
CA ALA A 167 -11.02 -24.37 -6.17
C ALA A 167 -10.63 -25.14 -7.45
N ALA A 168 -10.75 -26.47 -7.43
CA ALA A 168 -10.50 -27.31 -8.60
C ALA A 168 -11.49 -27.03 -9.74
N ALA A 169 -12.78 -26.86 -9.42
CA ALA A 169 -13.80 -26.50 -10.40
C ALA A 169 -13.51 -25.13 -11.03
N ASN A 170 -13.19 -24.12 -10.21
CA ASN A 170 -12.85 -22.77 -10.70
C ASN A 170 -11.61 -22.79 -11.61
N LYS A 171 -10.56 -23.53 -11.23
CA LYS A 171 -9.36 -23.71 -12.06
C LYS A 171 -9.69 -24.36 -13.41
N ARG A 172 -10.59 -25.36 -13.44
CA ARG A 172 -11.03 -26.00 -14.69
C ARG A 172 -11.77 -25.00 -15.58
N ILE A 173 -12.71 -24.24 -15.02
CA ILE A 173 -13.44 -23.20 -15.76
C ILE A 173 -12.46 -22.18 -16.33
N GLY A 174 -11.53 -21.66 -15.53
CA GLY A 174 -10.51 -20.72 -16.01
C GLY A 174 -9.64 -21.28 -17.15
N ASN A 175 -9.26 -22.56 -17.09
CA ASN A 175 -8.51 -23.21 -18.18
C ASN A 175 -9.34 -23.42 -19.46
N ILE A 176 -10.64 -23.64 -19.32
CA ILE A 176 -11.56 -23.73 -20.46
C ILE A 176 -11.70 -22.36 -21.11
N LEU A 177 -11.95 -21.31 -20.33
CA LEU A 177 -12.09 -19.94 -20.84
C LEU A 177 -10.84 -19.47 -21.60
N LYS A 178 -9.64 -19.79 -21.12
CA LYS A 178 -8.38 -19.50 -21.84
C LYS A 178 -8.27 -20.17 -23.21
N LYS A 179 -8.93 -21.31 -23.41
CA LYS A 179 -8.94 -22.05 -24.68
C LYS A 179 -10.07 -21.63 -25.62
N ALA A 180 -11.11 -20.96 -25.10
CA ALA A 180 -12.33 -20.68 -25.84
C ALA A 180 -12.21 -19.51 -26.85
N GLY A 181 -11.09 -18.76 -26.85
CA GLY A 181 -10.95 -17.55 -27.68
C GLY A 181 -11.82 -16.39 -27.18
N GLU A 182 -11.74 -15.22 -27.83
CA GLU A 182 -12.71 -14.15 -27.59
C GLU A 182 -14.08 -14.60 -28.13
N VAL A 183 -15.05 -14.70 -27.24
CA VAL A 183 -16.43 -15.00 -27.60
C VAL A 183 -17.11 -13.66 -27.87
N ASP A 184 -17.56 -13.45 -29.09
CA ASP A 184 -18.30 -12.25 -29.48
C ASP A 184 -19.58 -12.18 -28.64
N ALA A 185 -19.74 -11.12 -27.84
CA ALA A 185 -20.84 -10.97 -26.89
C ALA A 185 -22.18 -10.59 -27.56
N HIS A 186 -22.22 -10.60 -28.89
CA HIS A 186 -23.41 -10.35 -29.69
C HIS A 186 -24.05 -11.65 -30.18
N VAL A 187 -24.75 -12.33 -29.27
CA VAL A 187 -25.88 -13.23 -29.61
C VAL A 187 -27.02 -12.98 -28.65
#